data_AF-W7D4E0-F1
#
_entry.id   AF-W7D4E0-F1
#
_cell.length_a   1.000
_cell.length_b   1.000
_cell.length_c   1.000
_cell.angle_alpha   90.00
_cell.angle_beta   90.00
_cell.angle_gamma   90.00
#
_symmetry.space_group_name_H-M   'P 1'
#
loop_
_entity.id
_entity.type
_entity.pdbx_description
1 polymer ?
#
loop_
_entity_poly.entity_id
_entity_poly.type
_entity_poly.pdbx_seq_one_letter_code
_entity_poly.pdbx_strand_id
1 'polypeptide(L)'
;MKLDIRESFQTIVANLNIKNENESQIISISYIATTPEEATKVVNTVIKVMEAEVGVLLEGDTIKTLSKATVEEAAIPVSPNIKMSLLMGLFIGLVGGLIIMVVILFSNNTIRENEDIEEITNIPILGEIEKW
;
A
#
# COMPACT_ATOMS: atom_id res chain seq x y z
N MET A 1 31.71 12.34 11.73
CA MET A 1 30.34 12.76 12.11
C MET A 1 29.47 11.51 12.05
N LYS A 2 29.15 10.91 13.20
CA LYS A 2 28.36 9.68 13.28
C LYS A 2 26.93 9.99 12.85
N LEU A 3 26.46 9.35 11.79
CA LEU A 3 25.04 9.28 11.50
C LEU A 3 24.41 8.50 12.67
N ASP A 4 23.65 9.19 13.51
CA ASP A 4 22.84 8.60 14.57
C ASP A 4 21.62 7.97 13.89
N ILE A 5 21.86 6.81 13.27
CA ILE A 5 20.82 6.05 12.58
C ILE A 5 20.21 5.13 13.62
N ARG A 6 19.17 5.60 14.29
CA ARG A 6 18.33 4.77 15.17
C ARG A 6 17.49 3.76 14.37
N GLU A 7 17.49 3.86 13.04
CA GLU A 7 16.95 2.86 12.14
C GLU A 7 17.99 1.80 11.78
N SER A 8 17.54 0.55 11.67
CA SER A 8 18.36 -0.55 11.17
C SER A 8 18.92 -0.21 9.77
N PHE A 9 20.19 -0.54 9.52
CA PHE A 9 20.79 -0.44 8.19
C PHE A 9 19.93 -1.12 7.10
N GLN A 10 19.20 -2.19 7.47
CA GLN A 10 18.27 -2.85 6.57
C GLN A 10 17.10 -1.96 6.16
N THR A 11 16.59 -1.11 7.06
CA THR A 11 15.50 -0.18 6.76
C THR A 11 15.94 0.86 5.74
N ILE A 12 17.18 1.35 5.85
CA ILE A 12 17.73 2.29 4.87
C ILE A 12 17.84 1.62 3.50
N VAL A 13 18.43 0.43 3.43
CA VAL A 13 18.61 -0.27 2.16
C VAL A 13 17.27 -0.64 1.53
N ALA A 14 16.26 -0.99 2.34
CA ALA A 14 14.92 -1.32 1.85
C ALA A 14 14.19 -0.10 1.24
N ASN A 15 14.41 1.09 1.79
CA ASN A 15 13.77 2.32 1.34
C ASN A 15 14.58 3.11 0.29
N LEU A 16 15.82 2.69 0.02
CA LEU A 16 16.70 3.30 -0.96
C LEU A 16 16.52 2.62 -2.33
N ASN A 17 16.20 3.40 -3.35
CA ASN A 17 16.02 2.93 -4.70
C ASN A 17 16.98 3.65 -5.65
N ILE A 18 17.86 2.87 -6.28
CA ILE A 18 18.81 3.35 -7.29
C ILE A 18 18.36 2.75 -8.62
N LYS A 19 18.00 3.61 -9.57
CA LYS A 19 17.65 3.22 -10.94
C LYS A 19 18.63 3.84 -11.92
N ASN A 20 18.97 3.08 -12.95
CA ASN A 20 19.65 3.60 -14.12
C ASN A 20 18.59 3.85 -15.19
N GLU A 21 18.48 5.08 -15.67
CA GLU A 21 17.56 5.40 -16.77
C GLU A 21 18.15 4.79 -18.06
N ASN A 22 17.50 3.74 -18.56
CA ASN A 22 17.92 2.87 -19.67
C ASN A 22 18.78 3.60 -20.73
N GLU A 23 19.99 3.07 -20.96
CA GLU A 23 20.98 3.55 -21.94
C GLU A 23 21.60 4.94 -21.65
N SER A 24 21.25 5.58 -20.54
CA SER A 24 21.81 6.86 -20.13
C SER A 24 22.82 6.71 -18.99
N GLN A 25 23.80 7.60 -18.93
CA GLN A 25 24.71 7.74 -17.78
C GLN A 25 24.03 8.45 -16.58
N ILE A 26 22.69 8.46 -16.55
CA ILE A 26 21.90 9.11 -15.51
C ILE A 26 21.50 8.07 -14.46
N ILE A 27 21.95 8.32 -13.24
CA ILE A 27 21.63 7.54 -12.05
C ILE A 27 20.60 8.32 -11.24
N SER A 28 19.42 7.72 -11.06
CA SER A 28 18.34 8.26 -10.25
C SER A 28 18.39 7.61 -8.87
N ILE A 29 18.63 8.42 -7.83
CA ILE A 29 18.65 7.99 -6.43
C ILE A 29 17.43 8.55 -5.72
N SER A 30 16.62 7.68 -5.11
CA SER A 30 15.45 8.06 -4.33
C SER A 30 15.42 7.33 -2.99
N TYR A 31 14.90 7.99 -1.97
CA TYR A 31 14.77 7.44 -0.62
C TYR A 31 13.43 7.82 -0.01
N ILE A 32 12.72 6.83 0.54
CA ILE A 32 11.45 7.04 1.24
C ILE A 32 11.73 7.18 2.74
N ALA A 33 11.39 8.34 3.31
CA ALA A 33 11.55 8.60 4.74
C ALA A 33 10.23 9.07 5.38
N THR A 34 10.16 9.02 6.71
CA THR A 34 9.02 9.56 7.46
C THR A 34 9.00 11.09 7.44
N THR A 35 10.16 11.74 7.34
CA THR A 35 10.28 13.20 7.28
C THR A 35 11.00 13.67 6.01
N PRO A 36 10.56 14.78 5.38
CA PRO A 36 11.21 15.33 4.19
C PRO A 36 12.67 15.72 4.40
N GLU A 37 13.01 16.18 5.61
CA GLU A 37 14.38 16.56 6.00
C GLU A 37 15.31 15.34 6.02
N GLU A 38 14.84 14.21 6.57
CA GLU A 38 15.59 12.97 6.60
C GLU A 38 15.81 12.41 5.20
N ALA A 39 14.76 12.41 4.35
CA ALA A 39 14.88 11.97 2.97
C ALA A 39 15.94 12.78 2.21
N THR A 40 15.89 14.10 2.33
CA THR A 40 16.84 15.01 1.70
C THR A 40 18.26 14.78 2.20
N LYS A 41 18.44 14.59 3.51
CA LYS A 41 19.74 14.36 4.14
C LYS A 41 20.36 13.04 3.69
N VAL A 42 19.57 11.96 3.65
CA VAL A 42 20.05 10.64 3.22
C VAL A 42 20.46 10.67 1.75
N VAL A 43 19.60 11.18 0.86
CA VAL A 43 19.91 11.24 -0.59
C VAL A 43 21.17 12.07 -0.85
N ASN A 44 21.29 13.28 -0.26
CA ASN A 44 22.47 14.12 -0.45
C ASN A 44 23.74 13.51 0.15
N THR A 45 23.63 12.75 1.25
CA THR A 45 24.77 12.03 1.83
C THR A 45 25.21 10.89 0.92
N VAL A 46 24.27 10.13 0.36
CA VAL A 46 24.56 9.05 -0.59
C VAL A 46 25.21 9.60 -1.86
N ILE A 47 24.70 10.70 -2.42
CA ILE A 47 25.31 11.39 -3.57
C ILE A 47 26.75 11.78 -3.24
N LYS A 48 27.00 12.40 -2.07
CA LYS A 48 28.35 12.83 -1.67
C LYS A 48 29.33 11.67 -1.50
N VAL A 49 28.88 10.55 -0.92
CA VAL A 49 29.71 9.34 -0.78
C VAL A 49 29.99 8.72 -2.16
N MET A 50 28.99 8.70 -3.04
CA MET A 50 29.15 8.21 -4.40
C MET A 50 30.11 9.08 -5.23
N GLU A 51 30.02 10.41 -5.11
CA GLU A 51 30.96 11.35 -5.73
C GLU A 51 32.40 11.15 -5.21
N ALA A 52 32.56 10.92 -3.90
CA ALA A 52 33.88 10.70 -3.29
C ALA A 52 34.51 9.36 -3.70
N GLU A 53 33.74 8.27 -3.72
CA GLU A 53 34.25 6.94 -4.03
C GLU A 53 34.47 6.76 -5.54
N VAL A 54 33.53 7.22 -6.38
CA VAL A 54 33.59 7.06 -7.83
C VAL A 54 34.46 8.15 -8.47
N GLY A 55 34.48 9.37 -7.93
CA GLY A 55 35.33 10.46 -8.42
C GLY A 55 36.83 10.22 -8.17
N VAL A 56 37.20 9.38 -7.19
CA VAL A 56 38.60 8.93 -7.00
C VAL A 56 39.01 7.90 -8.05
N LEU A 57 38.05 7.15 -8.60
CA LEU A 57 38.29 6.14 -9.65
C LEU A 57 38.27 6.74 -11.06
N LEU A 58 37.63 7.89 -11.23
CA LEU A 58 37.56 8.65 -12.48
C LEU A 58 38.43 9.91 -12.36
N GLU A 59 39.73 9.79 -12.63
CA GLU A 59 40.65 10.94 -12.71
C GLU A 59 40.20 11.92 -13.81
N GLY A 60 39.38 12.91 -13.45
CA GLY A 60 39.13 14.10 -14.27
C GLY A 60 37.72 14.26 -14.84
N ASP A 61 36.82 13.27 -14.74
CA ASP A 61 35.44 13.43 -15.19
C ASP A 61 34.51 13.64 -13.98
N THR A 62 34.17 14.91 -13.74
CA THR A 62 33.38 15.33 -12.59
C THR A 62 31.95 14.85 -12.75
N ILE A 63 31.50 13.93 -11.87
CA ILE A 63 30.08 13.57 -11.74
C ILE A 63 29.31 14.87 -11.49
N LYS A 64 28.42 15.24 -12.42
CA LYS A 64 27.56 16.41 -12.27
C LYS A 64 26.24 15.95 -11.68
N THR A 65 26.01 16.29 -10.42
CA THR A 65 24.67 16.18 -9.82
C THR A 65 23.69 17.04 -10.62
N LEU A 66 22.87 16.37 -11.45
CA LEU A 66 21.95 17.03 -12.38
C LEU A 66 20.78 17.68 -11.63
N SER A 67 20.36 17.08 -10.52
CA SER A 67 19.38 17.64 -9.60
C SER A 67 19.75 17.28 -8.17
N LYS A 68 19.70 18.27 -7.27
CA LYS A 68 19.88 18.06 -5.84
C LYS A 68 18.52 17.77 -5.22
N ALA A 69 18.46 16.81 -4.30
CA ALA A 69 17.24 16.59 -3.54
C ALA A 69 16.91 17.84 -2.71
N THR A 70 15.71 18.39 -2.91
CA THR A 70 15.17 19.49 -2.11
C THR A 70 14.08 19.01 -1.16
N VAL A 71 13.94 19.72 -0.03
CA VAL A 71 12.91 19.41 0.98
C VAL A 71 11.50 19.61 0.41
N GLU A 72 11.33 20.53 -0.54
CA GLU A 72 10.05 20.78 -1.21
C GLU A 72 9.60 19.61 -2.08
N GLU A 73 10.52 18.96 -2.78
CA GLU A 73 10.24 17.75 -3.58
C GLU A 73 9.96 16.54 -2.67
N ALA A 74 10.66 16.43 -1.54
CA ALA A 74 10.47 15.38 -0.55
C ALA A 74 9.20 15.56 0.31
N ALA A 75 8.59 16.75 0.29
CA ALA A 75 7.37 17.05 1.04
C ALA A 75 6.10 16.49 0.36
N ILE A 76 6.19 16.01 -0.89
CA ILE A 76 5.07 15.40 -1.59
C ILE A 76 4.90 13.96 -1.07
N PRO A 77 3.84 13.67 -0.28
CA PRO A 77 3.70 12.36 0.34
C PRO A 77 3.34 11.32 -0.72
N VAL A 78 4.19 10.29 -0.85
CA VAL A 78 3.96 9.14 -1.74
C VAL A 78 2.87 8.19 -1.23
N SER A 79 2.33 8.45 -0.03
CA SER A 79 1.28 7.67 0.63
C SER A 79 0.49 8.56 1.60
N PRO A 80 -0.82 8.33 1.82
CA PRO A 80 -1.65 7.23 1.32
C PRO A 80 -2.43 7.60 0.05
N ASN A 81 -2.46 6.69 -0.91
CA ASN A 81 -3.28 6.83 -2.12
C ASN A 81 -4.77 6.65 -1.76
N ILE A 82 -5.44 7.74 -1.39
CA ILE A 82 -6.84 7.75 -0.93
C ILE A 82 -7.76 6.99 -1.89
N LYS A 83 -7.55 7.11 -3.20
CA LYS A 83 -8.34 6.40 -4.24
C LYS A 83 -8.23 4.88 -4.11
N MET A 84 -7.02 4.35 -3.86
CA MET A 84 -6.78 2.91 -3.69
C MET A 84 -7.40 2.40 -2.39
N SER A 85 -7.21 3.14 -1.29
CA SER A 85 -7.80 2.79 0.00
C SER A 85 -9.33 2.81 -0.03
N LEU A 86 -9.94 3.76 -0.75
CA LEU A 86 -11.39 3.83 -0.94
C LEU A 86 -11.91 2.64 -1.75
N LEU A 87 -11.22 2.27 -2.83
CA LEU A 87 -11.60 1.11 -3.65
C LEU A 87 -11.52 -0.20 -2.84
N MET A 88 -10.44 -0.37 -2.06
CA MET A 88 -10.31 -1.51 -1.14
C MET A 88 -11.40 -1.51 -0.08
N GLY A 89 -11.70 -0.36 0.53
CA GLY A 89 -12.76 -0.24 1.52
C GLY A 89 -14.14 -0.58 0.97
N LEU A 90 -14.45 -0.14 -0.26
CA LEU A 90 -15.70 -0.48 -0.95
C LEU A 90 -15.80 -1.98 -1.23
N PHE A 91 -14.72 -2.60 -1.69
CA PHE A 91 -14.68 -4.03 -1.95
C PHE A 91 -14.87 -4.86 -0.67
N ILE A 92 -14.15 -4.49 0.39
CA ILE A 92 -14.27 -5.13 1.71
C ILE A 92 -15.69 -4.94 2.28
N GLY A 93 -16.26 -3.74 2.14
CA GLY A 93 -17.63 -3.45 2.56
C GLY A 93 -18.68 -4.28 1.82
N LEU A 94 -18.52 -4.47 0.51
CA LEU A 94 -19.41 -5.31 -0.30
C LEU A 94 -19.35 -6.78 0.13
N VAL A 95 -18.14 -7.33 0.24
CA VAL A 95 -17.93 -8.72 0.67
C VAL A 95 -18.43 -8.92 2.10
N GLY A 96 -18.10 -8.00 3.01
CA GLY A 96 -18.57 -8.02 4.39
C GLY A 96 -20.09 -7.93 4.49
N GLY A 97 -20.73 -7.07 3.68
CA GLY A 97 -22.19 -6.94 3.62
C GLY A 97 -22.87 -8.22 3.17
N LEU A 98 -22.32 -8.91 2.17
CA LEU A 98 -22.84 -10.21 1.72
C LEU A 98 -22.70 -11.29 2.81
N ILE A 99 -21.57 -11.33 3.50
CA ILE A 99 -21.36 -12.27 4.62
C ILE A 99 -22.38 -12.00 5.73
N ILE A 100 -22.57 -10.75 6.12
CA ILE A 100 -23.55 -10.37 7.16
C ILE A 100 -24.97 -10.72 6.72
N MET A 101 -25.33 -10.46 5.46
CA MET A 101 -26.63 -10.84 4.90
C MET A 101 -26.88 -12.34 5.01
N VAL A 102 -25.89 -13.16 4.67
CA VAL A 102 -25.97 -14.62 4.78
C VAL A 102 -26.14 -15.05 6.25
N VAL A 103 -25.38 -14.46 7.18
CA VAL A 103 -25.52 -14.75 8.62
C VAL A 103 -26.92 -14.41 9.12
N ILE A 104 -27.48 -13.28 8.72
CA ILE A 104 -28.85 -12.89 9.09
C ILE A 104 -29.86 -13.87 8.47
N LEU A 105 -29.67 -14.26 7.21
CA LEU A 105 -30.56 -15.20 6.53
C LEU A 105 -30.60 -16.57 7.21
N PHE A 106 -29.43 -17.15 7.54
CA PHE A 106 -29.34 -18.42 8.26
C PHE A 106 -29.78 -18.31 9.73
N SER A 107 -29.59 -17.16 10.37
CA SER A 107 -30.07 -16.93 11.74
C SER A 107 -31.58 -16.71 11.80
N ASN A 108 -32.23 -16.42 10.67
CA ASN A 108 -33.66 -16.22 10.59
C ASN A 108 -34.38 -17.56 10.40
N ASN A 109 -34.52 -18.33 11.48
CA ASN A 109 -35.28 -19.59 11.56
C ASN A 109 -36.81 -19.36 11.49
N THR A 110 -37.28 -18.56 10.53
CA THR A 110 -38.71 -18.34 10.30
C THR A 110 -39.13 -19.22 9.13
N ILE A 111 -39.93 -20.25 9.44
CA ILE A 111 -40.61 -21.13 8.48
C ILE A 111 -41.56 -20.25 7.67
N ARG A 112 -41.24 -20.02 6.40
CA ARG A 112 -42.07 -19.19 5.49
C ARG A 112 -42.59 -19.97 4.30
N GLU A 113 -41.90 -21.05 3.95
CA GLU A 113 -42.27 -21.84 2.80
C GLU A 113 -43.10 -23.05 3.23
N ASN A 114 -44.07 -23.38 2.39
CA ASN A 114 -44.90 -24.56 2.54
C ASN A 114 -44.01 -25.83 2.62
N GLU A 115 -42.87 -25.84 1.93
CA GLU A 115 -41.88 -26.93 1.97
C GLU A 115 -41.24 -27.14 3.36
N ASP A 116 -40.96 -26.07 4.12
CA ASP A 116 -40.44 -26.20 5.50
C ASP A 116 -41.45 -26.91 6.42
N ILE A 117 -42.75 -26.68 6.19
CA ILE A 117 -43.83 -27.31 6.98
C ILE A 117 -43.99 -28.78 6.60
N GLU A 118 -43.94 -29.12 5.32
CA GLU A 118 -43.96 -30.52 4.86
C GLU A 118 -42.76 -31.30 5.36
N GLU A 119 -41.56 -30.71 5.37
CA GLU A 119 -40.33 -31.39 5.81
C GLU A 119 -40.35 -31.66 7.34
N ILE A 120 -40.88 -30.74 8.13
CA ILE A 120 -40.98 -30.89 9.59
C ILE A 120 -42.12 -31.83 10.00
N THR A 121 -43.26 -31.77 9.29
CA THR A 121 -44.46 -32.52 9.67
C THR A 121 -44.62 -33.84 8.92
N ASN A 122 -43.90 -34.03 7.81
CA ASN A 122 -43.93 -35.19 6.90
C ASN A 122 -45.35 -35.49 6.36
N ILE A 123 -46.18 -34.46 6.22
CA ILE A 123 -47.55 -34.55 5.72
C ILE A 123 -47.68 -33.57 4.54
N PRO A 124 -48.21 -33.99 3.38
CA PRO A 124 -48.43 -33.08 2.25
C PRO A 124 -49.47 -32.01 2.59
N ILE A 125 -49.21 -30.78 2.20
CA ILE A 125 -50.09 -29.62 2.45
C ILE A 125 -51.30 -29.70 1.52
N LEU A 126 -52.48 -29.70 2.12
CA LEU A 126 -53.75 -29.90 1.42
C LEU A 126 -54.42 -28.59 0.97
N GLY A 127 -53.84 -27.44 1.30
CA GLY A 127 -54.32 -26.12 0.88
C GLY A 127 -53.87 -24.99 1.81
N GLU A 128 -53.61 -23.82 1.23
CA GLU A 128 -53.22 -22.59 1.94
C GLU A 128 -54.45 -21.71 2.17
N ILE A 129 -54.60 -21.18 3.40
CA ILE A 129 -55.69 -20.26 3.73
C ILE A 129 -55.15 -18.84 3.60
N GLU A 130 -55.45 -18.18 2.47
CA GLU A 130 -55.13 -16.77 2.31
C GLU A 130 -55.89 -15.94 3.35
N LYS A 131 -55.13 -15.20 4.16
CA LYS A 131 -55.68 -14.28 5.14
C LYS A 131 -55.80 -12.90 4.49
N TRP A 132 -57.05 -12.45 4.33
CA TRP A 132 -57.42 -11.10 3.89
C TRP A 132 -57.13 -10.05 4.96
#